data_AF-X0WZE9-F1
#
_entry.id   AF-X0WZE9-F1
#
_cell.length_a   1.000
_cell.length_b   1.000
_cell.length_c   1.000
_cell.angle_alpha   90.00
_cell.angle_beta   90.00
_cell.angle_gamma   90.00
#
_symmetry.space_group_name_H-M   'P 1'
#
loop_
_entity.id
_entity.type
_entity.pdbx_description
1 polymer ?
#
loop_
_entity_poly.entity_id
_entity_poly.type
_entity_poly.pdbx_seq_one_letter_code
_entity_poly.pdbx_strand_id
1 'polypeptide(L)'
;MNNFIAFDLEGPLSPQDNAYELMKLFPNGDRIFEVISRYDDLLTLEEKEDYEPGDTLALIVPFLVLHNITEADISRLAGEASLTGGADKLISWL
;
A
#
# COMPACT_ATOMS: atom_id res chain seq x y z
N MET A 1 -32.01 -0.44 -11.87
CA MET A 1 -31.07 -0.74 -10.76
C MET A 1 -29.68 -0.43 -11.29
N ASN A 2 -28.92 0.43 -10.63
CA ASN A 2 -27.51 0.59 -10.96
C ASN A 2 -26.74 -0.52 -10.25
N ASN A 3 -26.00 -1.30 -11.03
CA ASN A 3 -25.06 -2.27 -10.48
C ASN A 3 -23.76 -1.53 -10.18
N PHE A 4 -23.22 -1.71 -8.99
CA PHE A 4 -21.94 -1.15 -8.57
C PHE A 4 -20.93 -2.28 -8.42
N ILE A 5 -19.70 -2.02 -8.85
CA ILE A 5 -18.55 -2.89 -8.64
C ILE A 5 -17.50 -2.06 -7.90
N ALA A 6 -16.95 -2.61 -6.83
CA ALA A 6 -15.85 -2.02 -6.08
C ALA A 6 -14.61 -2.90 -6.23
N PHE A 7 -13.48 -2.26 -6.46
CA PHE A 7 -12.18 -2.89 -6.52
C PHE A 7 -11.31 -2.26 -5.43
N ASP A 8 -10.49 -3.09 -4.79
CA ASP A 8 -9.31 -2.57 -4.13
C ASP A 8 -8.31 -2.06 -5.19
N LEU A 9 -7.41 -1.17 -4.80
CA LEU A 9 -6.37 -0.64 -5.67
C LEU A 9 -5.24 -1.66 -5.85
N GLU A 10 -4.59 -2.02 -4.76
CA GLU A 10 -3.38 -2.85 -4.76
C GLU A 10 -3.75 -4.34 -4.89
N GLY A 11 -3.21 -4.99 -5.91
CA GLY A 11 -3.64 -6.31 -6.38
C GLY A 11 -4.59 -6.22 -7.57
N PRO A 12 -5.87 -5.81 -7.40
CA PRO A 12 -6.84 -5.84 -8.49
C PRO A 12 -6.57 -4.82 -9.61
N LEU A 13 -6.23 -3.58 -9.28
CA LEU A 13 -6.06 -2.50 -10.27
C LEU A 13 -4.60 -2.11 -10.51
N SER A 14 -3.74 -2.26 -9.52
CA SER A 14 -2.30 -2.01 -9.57
C SER A 14 -1.55 -3.21 -8.98
N PRO A 15 -0.51 -3.76 -9.63
CA PRO A 15 0.29 -4.82 -9.04
C PRO A 15 1.30 -4.30 -8.00
N GLN A 16 1.42 -2.98 -7.84
CA GLN A 16 2.38 -2.35 -6.93
C GLN A 16 1.80 -2.21 -5.52
N ASP A 17 2.60 -2.58 -4.52
CA ASP A 17 2.41 -2.24 -3.11
C ASP A 17 3.07 -0.88 -2.84
N ASN A 18 2.27 0.17 -2.63
CA ASN A 18 2.80 1.52 -2.51
C ASN A 18 3.54 1.74 -1.18
N ALA A 19 3.10 1.09 -0.11
CA ALA A 19 3.72 1.24 1.21
C ALA A 19 5.11 0.59 1.22
N TYR A 20 5.26 -0.58 0.60
CA TYR A 20 6.55 -1.24 0.42
C TYR A 20 7.50 -0.42 -0.47
N GLU A 21 7.02 0.08 -1.60
CA GLU A 21 7.86 0.88 -2.51
C GLU A 21 8.30 2.22 -1.90
N LEU A 22 7.47 2.87 -1.08
CA LEU A 22 7.87 4.06 -0.33
C LEU A 22 9.00 3.76 0.65
N MET A 23 8.94 2.63 1.34
CA MET A 23 9.97 2.23 2.29
C MET A 23 11.31 1.93 1.60
N LYS A 24 11.29 1.47 0.35
CA LYS A 24 12.53 1.24 -0.43
C LYS A 24 13.29 2.51 -0.78
N LEU A 25 12.73 3.70 -0.56
CA LEU A 25 13.40 4.98 -0.82
C LEU A 25 14.54 5.29 0.15
N PHE A 26 14.67 4.55 1.26
CA PHE A 26 15.75 4.72 2.21
C PHE A 26 16.45 3.39 2.57
N PRO A 27 17.71 3.42 3.04
CA PRO A 27 18.48 2.21 3.29
C PRO A 27 17.81 1.26 4.30
N ASN A 28 17.66 -0.01 3.91
CA ASN A 28 17.01 -1.09 4.67
C ASN A 28 15.50 -0.92 4.92
N GLY A 29 14.83 0.04 4.28
CA GLY A 29 13.41 0.24 4.50
C GLY A 29 12.55 -0.94 4.02
N ASP A 30 12.98 -1.67 2.99
CA ASP A 30 12.40 -2.96 2.57
C ASP A 30 12.31 -3.97 3.71
N ARG A 31 13.42 -4.20 4.41
CA ARG A 31 13.50 -5.13 5.55
C ARG A 31 12.70 -4.65 6.75
N ILE A 32 12.71 -3.34 7.00
CA ILE A 32 11.92 -2.74 8.08
C ILE A 32 10.43 -2.92 7.79
N PHE A 33 10.00 -2.68 6.55
CA PHE A 33 8.62 -2.90 6.13
C PHE A 33 8.19 -4.36 6.32
N GLU A 34 9.00 -5.34 5.87
CA GLU A 34 8.67 -6.76 6.05
C GLU A 34 8.47 -7.14 7.52
N VAL A 35 9.26 -6.56 8.44
CA VAL A 35 9.10 -6.80 9.89
C VAL A 35 7.81 -6.16 10.41
N ILE A 36 7.50 -4.93 9.99
CA ILE A 36 6.29 -4.21 10.44
C ILE A 36 5.02 -4.84 9.86
N SER A 37 5.01 -5.20 8.57
CA SER A 37 3.89 -5.87 7.92
C SER A 37 3.59 -7.23 8.57
N ARG A 38 4.63 -8.00 8.92
CA ARG A 38 4.43 -9.24 9.70
C ARG A 38 3.91 -8.99 11.11
N TYR A 39 4.26 -7.85 11.70
CA TYR A 39 3.72 -7.47 13.00
C TYR A 39 2.24 -7.09 12.91
N ASP A 40 1.84 -6.35 11.87
CA ASP A 40 0.45 -6.03 11.53
C ASP A 40 -0.40 -7.29 11.36
N ASP A 41 0.12 -8.28 10.62
CA ASP A 41 -0.53 -9.59 10.46
C ASP A 41 -0.74 -10.30 11.82
N LEU A 42 0.26 -10.26 12.71
CA LEU A 42 0.15 -10.90 14.03
C LEU A 42 -0.89 -10.19 14.90
N LEU A 43 -0.91 -8.86 14.91
CA LEU A 43 -1.91 -8.09 15.66
C LEU A 43 -3.33 -8.33 15.15
N THR A 44 -3.48 -8.46 13.83
CA THR A 44 -4.72 -8.84 13.17
C THR A 44 -5.18 -10.23 13.61
N LEU A 45 -4.28 -11.22 13.59
CA LEU A 45 -4.57 -12.60 14.00
C LEU A 45 -4.90 -12.72 15.51
N GLU A 46 -4.35 -11.83 16.33
CA GLU A 46 -4.66 -11.74 17.76
C GLU A 46 -5.98 -11.02 18.06
N GLU A 47 -6.70 -10.54 17.04
CA GLU A 47 -7.95 -9.77 17.18
C GLU A 47 -7.80 -8.62 18.19
N LYS A 48 -6.66 -7.92 18.13
CA LYS A 48 -6.34 -6.87 19.09
C LYS A 48 -7.43 -5.80 19.09
N GLU A 49 -7.91 -5.46 20.29
CA GLU A 49 -8.90 -4.42 20.50
C GLU A 49 -8.42 -3.09 19.87
N ASP A 50 -9.32 -2.45 19.12
CA ASP A 50 -9.07 -1.21 18.37
C ASP A 50 -7.95 -1.29 17.30
N TYR A 51 -7.67 -2.47 16.74
CA TYR A 51 -6.70 -2.65 15.67
C TYR A 51 -7.35 -3.15 14.37
N GLU A 52 -7.03 -2.53 13.25
CA GLU A 52 -7.57 -2.89 11.94
C GLU A 52 -6.48 -3.48 11.02
N PRO A 53 -6.78 -4.54 10.24
CA PRO A 53 -5.84 -5.07 9.26
C PRO A 53 -5.46 -4.00 8.23
N GLY A 54 -4.18 -3.86 7.94
CA GLY A 54 -3.67 -2.85 6.99
C GLY A 54 -3.17 -1.57 7.65
N ASP A 55 -3.09 -1.53 8.99
CA ASP A 55 -2.47 -0.44 9.74
C ASP A 55 -0.95 -0.34 9.53
N THR A 56 -0.33 -1.27 8.79
CA THR A 56 1.08 -1.19 8.36
C THR A 56 1.46 0.21 7.85
N LEU A 57 0.61 0.84 7.03
CA LEU A 57 0.89 2.18 6.50
C LEU A 57 0.99 3.24 7.62
N ALA A 58 0.12 3.17 8.63
CA ALA A 58 0.18 4.05 9.79
C ALA A 58 1.44 3.79 10.63
N LEU A 59 1.81 2.52 10.81
CA LEU A 59 2.99 2.12 11.57
C LEU A 59 4.31 2.58 10.94
N ILE A 60 4.38 2.72 9.61
CA ILE A 60 5.59 3.19 8.92
C ILE A 60 5.75 4.71 8.86
N VAL A 61 4.71 5.50 9.14
CA VAL A 61 4.75 6.98 9.06
C VAL A 61 5.96 7.59 9.78
N PRO A 62 6.33 7.17 11.02
CA PRO A 62 7.51 7.72 11.70
C PRO A 62 8.81 7.54 10.92
N PHE A 63 8.97 6.44 10.18
CA PHE A 63 10.15 6.18 9.35
C PHE A 63 10.15 7.09 8.12
N LEU A 64 9.00 7.27 7.48
CA LEU A 64 8.85 8.18 6.35
C LEU A 64 9.25 9.61 6.74
N VAL A 65 8.79 10.08 7.91
CA VAL A 65 9.16 11.40 8.45
C VAL A 65 10.65 11.49 8.77
N LEU A 66 11.22 10.48 9.45
CA LEU A 66 12.64 10.44 9.80
C LEU A 66 13.55 10.53 8.56
N HIS A 67 13.15 9.88 7.47
CA HIS A 67 13.90 9.84 6.22
C HIS A 67 13.53 10.95 5.23
N ASN A 68 12.72 11.94 5.65
CA ASN A 68 12.26 13.05 4.82
C ASN A 68 11.56 12.61 3.52
N ILE A 69 10.78 11.53 3.57
CA ILE A 69 9.92 11.16 2.45
C ILE A 69 8.82 12.20 2.33
N THR A 70 8.64 12.75 1.12
CA THR A 70 7.75 13.87 0.86
C THR A 70 6.55 13.47 0.00
N GLU A 71 5.57 14.36 -0.09
CA GLU A 71 4.46 14.23 -1.05
C GLU A 71 4.95 14.11 -2.50
N ALA A 72 6.09 14.73 -2.84
CA ALA A 72 6.66 14.62 -4.18
C ALA A 72 7.17 13.20 -4.46
N ASP A 73 7.72 12.51 -3.46
CA ASP A 73 8.14 11.11 -3.59
C ASP A 73 6.95 10.17 -3.76
N ILE A 74 5.88 10.39 -2.98
CA ILE A 74 4.62 9.66 -3.07
C ILE A 74 4.01 9.84 -4.47
N SER A 75 3.91 11.09 -4.94
CA SER A 75 3.33 11.42 -6.24
C SER A 75 4.14 10.82 -7.39
N ARG A 76 5.47 10.82 -7.27
CA ARG A 76 6.36 10.22 -8.27
C ARG A 76 6.17 8.71 -8.35
N LEU A 77 6.17 8.00 -7.22
CA LEU A 77 5.94 6.55 -7.20
C LEU A 77 4.54 6.17 -7.71
N ALA A 78 3.52 6.94 -7.37
CA ALA A 78 2.17 6.73 -7.88
C ALA A 78 2.10 6.93 -9.41
N GLY A 79 2.84 7.88 -9.96
CA GLY A 79 2.92 8.12 -11.41
C GLY A 79 3.72 7.06 -12.17
N GLU A 80 4.60 6.31 -11.50
CA GLU A 80 5.39 5.22 -12.07
C GLU A 80 4.66 3.85 -11.98
N ALA A 81 3.60 3.75 -11.18
CA ALA A 81 2.83 2.53 -10.99
C ALA A 81 2.15 2.07 -12.29
N SER A 82 2.16 0.76 -12.53
CA SER A 82 1.46 0.16 -13.67
C SER A 82 0.06 -0.30 -13.29
N LEU A 83 -0.81 -0.47 -14.29
CA LEU A 83 -2.10 -1.10 -14.08
C LEU A 83 -2.00 -2.62 -14.23
N THR A 84 -2.80 -3.35 -13.46
CA THR A 84 -3.01 -4.78 -13.66
C THR A 84 -3.49 -5.03 -15.09
N GLY A 85 -2.91 -6.02 -15.76
CA GLY A 85 -3.18 -6.26 -17.19
C GLY A 85 -4.67 -6.40 -17.51
N GLY A 86 -5.18 -5.50 -18.36
CA GLY A 86 -6.60 -5.47 -18.76
C GLY A 86 -7.53 -4.70 -17.83
N ALA A 87 -7.03 -4.11 -16.72
CA ALA A 87 -7.82 -3.25 -15.84
C ALA A 87 -8.39 -2.04 -16.61
N ASP A 88 -7.58 -1.42 -17.46
CA ASP A 88 -7.99 -0.33 -18.35
C ASP A 88 -9.18 -0.71 -19.26
N LYS A 89 -9.13 -1.91 -19.85
CA LYS A 89 -10.20 -2.43 -20.71
C LYS A 89 -11.46 -2.77 -19.93
N LEU A 90 -11.31 -3.36 -18.75
CA LEU A 90 -12.43 -3.69 -17.87
C LEU A 90 -13.17 -2.42 -17.44
N ILE A 91 -12.44 -1.42 -16.94
CA ILE A 91 -13.02 -0.15 -16.50
C ILE A 91 -13.69 0.58 -17.68
N SER A 92 -13.10 0.52 -18.88
CA SER A 92 -13.71 1.12 -20.08
C SER A 92 -14.97 0.38 -20.57
N TRP A 93 -15.14 -0.89 -20.17
CA TRP A 93 -16.27 -1.72 -20.56
C TRP A 93 -17.47 -1.59 -19.60
N LEU A 94 -17.21 -1.32 -18.32
CA LEU A 94 -18.21 -1.11 -17.27
C LEU A 94 -18.98 0.21 -17.45
#